data_AF-A0A7W0YNL7-F1
#
_entry.id   AF-A0A7W0YNL7-F1
#
_cell.length_a   1.000
_cell.length_b   1.000
_cell.length_c   1.000
_cell.angle_alpha   90.00
_cell.angle_beta   90.00
_cell.angle_gamma   90.00
#
_symmetry.space_group_name_H-M   'P 1'
#
loop_
_entity.id
_entity.type
_entity.pdbx_description
1 polymer ?
#
loop_
_entity_poly.entity_id
_entity_poly.type
_entity_poly.pdbx_seq_one_letter_code
_entity_poly.pdbx_strand_id
1 'polypeptide(L)'
;MTEDARLGGILTGLLLALQVSSLDGQTIADRAALVAFSDSLATVPDTVPLRARERTMRAALRAQPDSGQALIRLGLVSLRLAELGATPNAREAVKAFTRAAEQRPGWPFAWYALGLAEMQRSASEQRDRLALGNRVGLRTLERAATRHRRAIQADPSFVPAALALAGVTLGLRDTALMEPAVAALRRAGEATGAPAEVFLARRRLERAAGNGDSARAAFERYLTAGGNRPLGYLELARTRLAGGDAQAERLYYAGAASEDSAAVAGYRADLAVVAADSELVQFDRSRGPERAQYLRRFWTNRDRIEMRATGERLREHYRRLLHARRHFALTVSRRFYG
;
A
#
# COMPACT_ATOMS: atom_id res chain seq x y z
N MET A 1 71.29 44.77 -13.40
CA MET A 1 70.94 44.64 -11.97
C MET A 1 69.46 44.94 -11.88
N THR A 2 68.49 44.05 -11.70
CA THR A 2 68.34 42.64 -11.24
C THR A 2 66.92 42.26 -11.71
N GLU A 3 66.71 41.25 -12.55
CA GLU A 3 66.30 39.86 -12.22
C GLU A 3 65.00 39.68 -11.40
N ASP A 4 64.14 38.76 -11.90
CA ASP A 4 63.07 37.99 -11.23
C ASP A 4 61.73 38.66 -10.84
N ALA A 5 60.53 38.06 -10.93
CA ALA A 5 60.01 36.72 -11.27
C ALA A 5 58.50 36.87 -11.61
N ARG A 6 58.01 36.30 -12.73
CA ARG A 6 57.19 35.07 -12.84
C ARG A 6 55.96 34.90 -11.91
N LEU A 7 54.82 34.70 -12.58
CA LEU A 7 53.73 33.74 -12.30
C LEU A 7 52.68 34.06 -11.23
N GLY A 8 51.41 34.00 -11.65
CA GLY A 8 50.41 33.24 -10.89
C GLY A 8 49.01 33.86 -10.78
N GLY A 9 48.04 33.24 -11.45
CA GLY A 9 46.73 33.03 -10.83
C GLY A 9 45.55 33.82 -11.38
N ILE A 10 45.11 33.50 -12.60
CA ILE A 10 43.73 33.75 -13.04
C ILE A 10 42.81 32.88 -12.17
N LEU A 11 42.11 33.49 -11.22
CA LEU A 11 41.07 32.87 -10.40
C LEU A 11 39.72 32.99 -11.11
N THR A 12 39.56 32.30 -12.23
CA THR A 12 38.24 32.06 -12.84
C THR A 12 37.55 31.00 -12.01
N GLY A 13 36.70 31.43 -11.09
CA GLY A 13 35.83 30.57 -10.29
C GLY A 13 34.89 29.78 -11.20
N LEU A 14 35.31 28.57 -11.55
CA LEU A 14 34.51 27.58 -12.23
C LEU A 14 33.37 27.16 -11.29
N LEU A 15 32.19 27.78 -11.46
CA LEU A 15 30.92 27.27 -10.95
C LEU A 15 30.68 25.90 -11.59
N LEU A 16 31.24 24.86 -10.97
CA LEU A 16 30.87 23.47 -11.17
C LEU A 16 29.42 23.31 -10.73
N ALA A 17 28.51 23.62 -11.66
CA ALA A 17 27.18 23.05 -11.63
C ALA A 17 27.36 21.52 -11.60
N LEU A 18 27.04 20.91 -10.46
CA LEU A 18 26.85 19.48 -10.30
C LEU A 18 25.72 19.04 -11.24
N GLN A 19 26.04 18.89 -12.53
CA GLN A 19 25.26 18.04 -13.41
C GLN A 19 25.55 16.61 -12.97
N VAL A 20 24.73 16.13 -12.04
CA VAL A 20 24.64 14.71 -11.75
C VAL A 20 24.17 14.06 -13.05
N SER A 21 25.10 13.43 -13.75
CA SER A 21 24.85 12.66 -14.96
C SER A 21 23.84 11.54 -14.66
N SER A 22 22.55 11.80 -14.90
CA SER A 22 21.46 10.84 -14.82
C SER A 22 21.41 10.02 -16.10
N LEU A 23 22.38 9.13 -16.32
CA LEU A 23 22.46 8.47 -17.63
C LEU A 23 21.54 7.24 -17.80
N ASP A 24 20.91 6.70 -16.75
CA ASP A 24 19.89 5.64 -16.93
C ASP A 24 18.77 5.59 -15.86
N GLY A 25 18.83 6.43 -14.83
CA GLY A 25 17.86 6.45 -13.74
C GLY A 25 16.72 7.44 -13.97
N GLN A 26 15.50 7.05 -13.60
CA GLN A 26 14.37 7.99 -13.58
C GLN A 26 14.56 9.05 -12.50
N THR A 27 14.53 10.33 -12.87
CA THR A 27 14.78 11.43 -11.94
C THR A 27 13.67 11.57 -10.89
N ILE A 28 13.94 12.27 -9.78
CA ILE A 28 12.92 12.56 -8.75
C ILE A 28 11.80 13.45 -9.34
N ALA A 29 12.16 14.43 -10.17
CA ALA A 29 11.21 15.33 -10.84
C ALA A 29 10.28 14.56 -11.79
N ASP A 30 10.82 13.62 -12.56
CA ASP A 30 10.04 12.72 -13.42
C ASP A 30 8.99 11.94 -12.64
N ARG A 31 9.38 11.39 -11.49
CA ARG A 31 8.47 10.62 -10.62
C ARG A 31 7.41 11.51 -10.01
N ALA A 32 7.78 12.69 -9.52
CA ALA A 32 6.84 13.66 -8.97
C ALA A 32 5.79 14.08 -10.02
N ALA A 33 6.21 14.30 -11.27
CA ALA A 33 5.30 14.62 -12.36
C ALA A 33 4.33 13.46 -12.69
N LEU A 34 4.78 12.21 -12.56
CA LEU A 34 3.92 11.03 -12.75
C LEU A 34 2.94 10.83 -11.59
N VAL A 35 3.36 11.09 -10.35
CA VAL A 35 2.46 11.08 -9.18
C VAL A 35 1.38 12.15 -9.33
N ALA A 36 1.77 13.40 -9.60
CA ALA A 36 0.81 14.49 -9.82
C ALA A 36 -0.15 14.19 -10.98
N PHE A 37 0.35 13.54 -12.04
CA PHE A 37 -0.50 13.09 -13.12
C PHE A 37 -1.50 12.02 -12.67
N SER A 38 -1.06 11.02 -11.91
CA SER A 38 -1.94 10.00 -11.32
C SER A 38 -3.02 10.61 -10.44
N ASP A 39 -2.65 11.55 -9.57
CA ASP A 39 -3.58 12.25 -8.67
C ASP A 39 -4.64 13.04 -9.46
N SER A 40 -4.23 13.68 -10.56
CA SER A 40 -5.17 14.38 -11.46
C SER A 40 -6.19 13.46 -12.14
N LEU A 41 -5.85 12.17 -12.33
CA LEU A 41 -6.77 11.17 -12.88
C LEU A 41 -7.73 10.65 -11.82
N ALA A 42 -7.31 10.58 -10.56
CA ALA A 42 -8.13 10.11 -9.45
C ALA A 42 -9.38 10.99 -9.22
N THR A 43 -9.32 12.27 -9.60
CA THR A 43 -10.45 13.20 -9.51
C THR A 43 -11.42 13.10 -10.69
N VAL A 44 -11.13 12.29 -11.71
CA VAL A 44 -12.00 12.12 -12.89
C VAL A 44 -12.89 10.88 -12.68
N PRO A 45 -14.22 11.05 -12.52
CA PRO A 45 -15.15 9.94 -12.36
C PRO A 45 -15.68 9.39 -13.69
N ASP A 46 -15.64 10.19 -14.76
CA ASP A 46 -16.20 9.84 -16.06
C ASP A 46 -15.17 9.15 -16.96
N THR A 47 -15.60 8.06 -17.59
CA THR A 47 -14.79 7.25 -18.51
C THR A 47 -14.66 7.89 -19.91
N VAL A 48 -15.59 8.75 -20.32
CA VAL A 48 -15.58 9.41 -21.64
C VAL A 48 -14.32 10.27 -21.86
N PRO A 49 -13.99 11.25 -20.98
CA PRO A 49 -12.78 12.05 -21.15
C PRO A 49 -11.51 11.22 -21.06
N LEU A 50 -11.50 10.16 -20.25
CA LEU A 50 -10.37 9.25 -20.12
C LEU A 50 -10.13 8.43 -21.40
N ARG A 51 -11.19 7.92 -22.04
CA ARG A 51 -11.09 7.23 -23.34
C ARG A 51 -10.62 8.16 -24.46
N ALA A 52 -11.08 9.41 -24.46
CA ALA A 52 -10.60 10.41 -25.41
C ALA A 52 -9.09 10.64 -25.22
N ARG A 53 -8.64 10.85 -23.97
CA ARG A 53 -7.23 11.02 -23.63
C ARG A 53 -6.38 9.81 -24.00
N GLU A 54 -6.86 8.60 -23.72
CA GLU A 54 -6.20 7.34 -24.06
C GLU A 54 -5.97 7.23 -25.58
N ARG A 55 -6.98 7.54 -26.40
CA ARG A 55 -6.87 7.55 -27.87
C ARG A 55 -5.82 8.54 -28.37
N THR A 56 -5.81 9.76 -27.83
CA THR A 56 -4.82 10.79 -28.18
C THR A 56 -3.40 10.34 -27.83
N MET A 57 -3.20 9.77 -26.64
CA MET A 57 -1.89 9.27 -26.21
C MET A 57 -1.40 8.10 -27.08
N ARG A 58 -2.30 7.17 -27.43
CA ARG A 58 -1.96 6.06 -28.36
C ARG A 58 -1.56 6.58 -29.74
N ALA A 59 -2.23 7.62 -30.24
CA ALA A 59 -1.86 8.23 -31.51
C ALA A 59 -0.47 8.87 -31.45
N ALA A 60 -0.15 9.61 -30.38
CA ALA A 60 1.18 10.19 -30.17
C ALA A 60 2.27 9.11 -30.06
N LEU A 61 2.02 8.02 -29.34
CA LEU A 61 2.95 6.89 -29.20
C LEU A 61 3.16 6.09 -30.49
N ARG A 62 2.27 6.19 -31.48
CA ARG A 62 2.55 5.63 -32.82
C ARG A 62 3.62 6.43 -33.55
N ALA A 63 3.66 7.75 -33.35
CA ALA A 63 4.68 8.62 -33.92
C ALA A 63 6.00 8.54 -33.14
N GLN A 64 5.94 8.32 -31.82
CA GLN A 64 7.10 8.24 -30.93
C GLN A 64 7.01 7.01 -30.01
N PRO A 65 7.34 5.80 -30.51
CA PRO A 65 7.12 4.54 -29.80
C PRO A 65 8.01 4.30 -28.57
N ASP A 66 9.13 5.01 -28.47
CA ASP A 66 10.17 4.78 -27.45
C ASP A 66 10.13 5.78 -26.28
N SER A 67 9.03 6.50 -26.15
CA SER A 67 8.81 7.43 -25.03
C SER A 67 8.29 6.69 -23.79
N GLY A 68 9.23 6.28 -22.91
CA GLY A 68 8.92 5.63 -21.63
C GLY A 68 7.95 6.43 -20.75
N GLN A 69 8.12 7.77 -20.68
CA GLN A 69 7.22 8.64 -19.93
C GLN A 69 5.80 8.62 -20.51
N ALA A 70 5.67 8.66 -21.84
CA ALA A 70 4.36 8.60 -22.50
C ALA A 70 3.70 7.23 -22.32
N LEU A 71 4.47 6.14 -22.32
CA LEU A 71 3.96 4.79 -22.03
C LEU A 71 3.44 4.68 -20.59
N ILE A 72 4.16 5.23 -19.61
CA ILE A 72 3.68 5.24 -18.21
C ILE A 72 2.40 6.08 -18.09
N ARG A 73 2.35 7.27 -18.70
CA ARG A 73 1.13 8.10 -18.67
C ARG A 73 -0.06 7.41 -19.34
N LEU A 74 0.15 6.75 -20.48
CA LEU A 74 -0.88 5.92 -21.11
C LEU A 74 -1.37 4.83 -20.15
N GLY A 75 -0.45 4.10 -19.53
CA GLY A 75 -0.77 3.05 -18.57
C GLY A 75 -1.58 3.56 -17.37
N LEU A 76 -1.27 4.75 -16.84
CA LEU A 76 -2.02 5.36 -15.73
C LEU A 76 -3.46 5.71 -16.14
N VAL A 77 -3.68 6.21 -17.36
CA VAL A 77 -5.04 6.44 -17.88
C VAL A 77 -5.79 5.12 -18.04
N SER A 78 -5.15 4.11 -18.62
CA SER A 78 -5.76 2.78 -18.79
C SER A 78 -6.05 2.10 -17.43
N LEU A 79 -5.22 2.34 -16.41
CA LEU A 79 -5.44 1.83 -15.05
C LEU A 79 -6.65 2.49 -14.42
N ARG A 80 -6.77 3.82 -14.55
CA ARG A 80 -7.95 4.56 -14.07
C ARG A 80 -9.24 4.08 -14.74
N LEU A 81 -9.21 3.83 -16.05
CA LEU A 81 -10.35 3.23 -16.76
C LEU A 81 -10.72 1.85 -16.20
N ALA A 82 -9.74 1.04 -15.79
CA ALA A 82 -9.99 -0.26 -15.17
C ALA A 82 -10.55 -0.15 -13.75
N GLU A 83 -10.12 0.84 -12.96
CA GLU A 83 -10.68 1.15 -11.64
C GLU A 83 -12.16 1.53 -11.72
N LEU A 84 -12.53 2.32 -12.74
CA LEU A 84 -13.90 2.73 -13.04
C LEU A 84 -14.73 1.63 -13.72
N GLY A 85 -14.15 0.45 -13.97
CA GLY A 85 -14.86 -0.69 -14.56
C GLY A 85 -15.03 -0.65 -16.08
N ALA A 86 -14.47 0.34 -16.77
CA ALA A 86 -14.54 0.44 -18.23
C ALA A 86 -13.71 -0.64 -18.96
N THR A 87 -12.63 -1.08 -18.32
CA THR A 87 -11.71 -2.13 -18.82
C THR A 87 -11.33 -3.06 -17.65
N PRO A 88 -12.24 -3.96 -17.20
CA PRO A 88 -12.17 -4.57 -15.86
C PRO A 88 -10.83 -5.24 -15.51
N ASN A 89 -10.18 -5.89 -16.46
CA ASN A 89 -8.96 -6.68 -16.22
C ASN A 89 -7.63 -5.88 -16.28
N ALA A 90 -7.68 -4.55 -16.41
CA ALA A 90 -6.50 -3.68 -16.52
C ALA A 90 -5.48 -4.09 -17.62
N ARG A 91 -5.89 -4.86 -18.63
CA ARG A 91 -5.00 -5.43 -19.66
C ARG A 91 -4.18 -4.37 -20.39
N GLU A 92 -4.82 -3.26 -20.75
CA GLU A 92 -4.16 -2.17 -21.49
C GLU A 92 -3.13 -1.44 -20.63
N ALA A 93 -3.41 -1.28 -19.33
CA ALA A 93 -2.45 -0.72 -18.38
C ALA A 93 -1.23 -1.64 -18.23
N VAL A 94 -1.46 -2.94 -18.01
CA VAL A 94 -0.39 -3.95 -17.93
C VAL A 94 0.48 -3.93 -19.18
N LYS A 95 -0.12 -3.85 -20.39
CA LYS A 95 0.62 -3.78 -21.65
C LYS A 95 1.50 -2.52 -21.74
N ALA A 96 0.94 -1.35 -21.44
CA ALA A 96 1.67 -0.09 -21.50
C ALA A 96 2.84 -0.04 -20.50
N PHE A 97 2.61 -0.44 -19.25
CA PHE A 97 3.65 -0.46 -18.22
C PHE A 97 4.71 -1.54 -18.46
N THR A 98 4.34 -2.70 -18.99
CA THR A 98 5.31 -3.75 -19.38
C THR A 98 6.28 -3.19 -20.42
N ARG A 99 5.75 -2.56 -21.47
CA ARG A 99 6.57 -1.95 -22.52
C ARG A 99 7.46 -0.82 -21.98
N ALA A 100 6.95 0.01 -21.06
CA ALA A 100 7.75 1.03 -20.39
C ALA A 100 8.91 0.43 -19.57
N ALA A 101 8.63 -0.64 -18.82
CA ALA A 101 9.61 -1.31 -17.98
C ALA A 101 10.65 -2.10 -18.80
N GLU A 102 10.28 -2.60 -19.98
CA GLU A 102 11.20 -3.22 -20.93
C GLU A 102 12.11 -2.19 -21.61
N GLN A 103 11.55 -1.05 -22.03
CA GLN A 103 12.34 0.04 -22.64
C GLN A 103 13.26 0.73 -21.63
N ARG A 104 12.83 0.84 -20.37
CA ARG A 104 13.57 1.51 -19.30
C ARG A 104 13.61 0.63 -18.03
N PRO A 105 14.43 -0.43 -18.00
CA PRO A 105 14.48 -1.35 -16.86
C PRO A 105 14.92 -0.69 -15.55
N GLY A 106 15.70 0.39 -15.61
CA GLY A 106 16.13 1.20 -14.47
C GLY A 106 15.10 2.20 -13.95
N TRP A 107 13.89 2.25 -14.50
CA TRP A 107 12.85 3.18 -14.05
C TRP A 107 11.95 2.54 -12.99
N PRO A 108 12.11 2.87 -11.70
CA PRO A 108 11.38 2.21 -10.63
C PRO A 108 9.86 2.45 -10.72
N PHE A 109 9.43 3.61 -11.23
CA PHE A 109 8.00 3.89 -11.39
C PHE A 109 7.31 2.97 -12.40
N ALA A 110 7.99 2.58 -13.49
CA ALA A 110 7.42 1.67 -14.48
C ALA A 110 7.10 0.30 -13.86
N TRP A 111 8.04 -0.25 -13.09
CA TRP A 111 7.84 -1.50 -12.35
C TRP A 111 6.79 -1.38 -11.26
N TYR A 112 6.76 -0.27 -10.52
CA TYR A 112 5.75 -0.01 -9.50
C TYR A 112 4.34 0.06 -10.09
N ALA A 113 4.15 0.84 -11.15
CA ALA A 113 2.87 1.02 -11.80
C ALA A 113 2.40 -0.29 -12.48
N LEU A 114 3.32 -1.09 -13.02
CA LEU A 114 3.00 -2.45 -13.49
C LEU A 114 2.49 -3.34 -12.34
N GLY A 115 3.09 -3.25 -11.16
CA GLY A 115 2.60 -3.95 -9.97
C GLY A 115 1.18 -3.53 -9.58
N LEU A 116 0.88 -2.22 -9.60
CA LEU A 116 -0.49 -1.72 -9.35
C LEU A 116 -1.50 -2.26 -10.37
N ALA A 117 -1.13 -2.29 -11.65
CA ALA A 117 -2.01 -2.84 -12.70
C ALA A 117 -2.28 -4.34 -12.53
N GLU A 118 -1.28 -5.12 -12.09
CA GLU A 118 -1.47 -6.53 -11.74
C GLU A 118 -2.35 -6.69 -10.48
N MET A 119 -2.24 -5.82 -9.48
CA MET A 119 -3.17 -5.81 -8.34
C MET A 119 -4.61 -5.55 -8.79
N GLN A 120 -4.84 -4.55 -9.66
CA GLN A 120 -6.17 -4.26 -10.20
C GLN A 120 -6.72 -5.43 -11.00
N ARG A 121 -5.88 -6.07 -11.82
CA ARG A 121 -6.24 -7.28 -12.55
C ARG A 121 -6.64 -8.41 -11.59
N SER A 122 -5.87 -8.65 -10.53
CA SER A 122 -6.23 -9.62 -9.51
C SER A 122 -7.57 -9.32 -8.87
N ALA A 123 -7.84 -8.06 -8.52
CA ALA A 123 -9.11 -7.66 -7.94
C ALA A 123 -10.28 -7.90 -8.91
N SER A 124 -10.08 -7.71 -10.21
CA SER A 124 -11.07 -8.09 -11.23
C SER A 124 -11.27 -9.60 -11.31
N GLU A 125 -10.19 -10.38 -11.34
CA GLU A 125 -10.25 -11.85 -11.36
C GLU A 125 -11.02 -12.38 -10.14
N GLN A 126 -10.80 -11.80 -8.95
CA GLN A 126 -11.53 -12.17 -7.73
C GLN A 126 -13.01 -11.75 -7.74
N ARG A 127 -13.37 -10.67 -8.44
CA ARG A 127 -14.77 -10.23 -8.56
C ARG A 127 -15.54 -11.03 -9.61
N ASP A 128 -14.85 -11.59 -10.59
CA ASP A 128 -15.47 -12.40 -11.64
C ASP A 128 -16.06 -13.70 -11.05
N ARG A 129 -17.39 -13.83 -11.13
CA ARG A 129 -18.12 -15.01 -10.64
C ARG A 129 -17.83 -16.27 -11.46
N LEU A 130 -17.41 -16.10 -12.71
CA LEU A 130 -17.07 -17.20 -13.61
C LEU A 130 -15.65 -17.72 -13.39
N ALA A 131 -14.81 -16.99 -12.65
CA ALA A 131 -13.49 -17.46 -12.27
C ALA A 131 -13.60 -18.55 -11.19
N LEU A 132 -13.38 -19.80 -11.60
CA LEU A 132 -13.43 -20.99 -10.73
C LEU A 132 -12.03 -21.37 -10.20
N GLY A 133 -11.99 -22.08 -9.07
CA GLY A 133 -10.77 -22.64 -8.49
C GLY A 133 -10.35 -22.03 -7.15
N ASN A 134 -9.24 -22.54 -6.59
CA ASN A 134 -8.79 -22.23 -5.21
C ASN A 134 -7.74 -21.12 -5.09
N ARG A 135 -7.39 -20.46 -6.20
CA ARG A 135 -6.30 -19.46 -6.27
C ARG A 135 -6.60 -18.32 -7.26
N VAL A 136 -7.87 -17.98 -7.44
CA VAL A 136 -8.29 -16.90 -8.35
C VAL A 136 -7.64 -15.58 -7.94
N GLY A 137 -6.96 -14.90 -8.87
CA GLY A 137 -6.20 -13.67 -8.59
C GLY A 137 -4.85 -13.86 -7.90
N LEU A 138 -4.61 -14.99 -7.23
CA LEU A 138 -3.44 -15.18 -6.36
C LEU A 138 -2.10 -15.10 -7.14
N ARG A 139 -2.01 -15.81 -8.27
CA ARG A 139 -0.83 -15.74 -9.16
C ARG A 139 -0.60 -14.33 -9.70
N THR A 140 -1.66 -13.56 -9.88
CA THR A 140 -1.58 -12.17 -10.33
C THR A 140 -1.03 -11.26 -9.23
N LEU A 141 -1.38 -11.50 -7.97
CA LEU A 141 -0.76 -10.84 -6.82
C LEU A 141 0.71 -11.23 -6.62
N GLU A 142 1.08 -12.50 -6.81
CA GLU A 142 2.49 -12.94 -6.76
C GLU A 142 3.33 -12.23 -7.83
N ARG A 143 2.76 -12.03 -9.04
CA ARG A 143 3.37 -11.18 -10.08
C ARG A 143 3.51 -9.74 -9.61
N ALA A 144 2.48 -9.15 -9.01
CA ALA A 144 2.55 -7.78 -8.47
C ALA A 144 3.70 -7.62 -7.45
N ALA A 145 3.82 -8.55 -6.50
CA ALA A 145 4.93 -8.57 -5.53
C ALA A 145 6.31 -8.61 -6.23
N THR A 146 6.44 -9.45 -7.27
CA THR A 146 7.65 -9.52 -8.10
C THR A 146 7.96 -8.19 -8.79
N ARG A 147 6.94 -7.49 -9.31
CA ARG A 147 7.13 -6.17 -9.94
C ARG A 147 7.54 -5.11 -8.94
N HIS A 148 6.93 -5.06 -7.76
CA HIS A 148 7.35 -4.13 -6.71
C HIS A 148 8.78 -4.40 -6.23
N ARG A 149 9.18 -5.67 -6.12
CA ARG A 149 10.59 -6.02 -5.88
C ARG A 149 11.52 -5.49 -6.97
N ARG A 150 11.16 -5.58 -8.25
CA ARG A 150 11.97 -4.99 -9.35
C ARG A 150 12.06 -3.47 -9.24
N ALA A 151 10.98 -2.79 -8.85
CA ALA A 151 11.02 -1.35 -8.59
C ALA A 151 12.01 -1.00 -7.46
N ILE A 152 12.02 -1.78 -6.38
CA ILE A 152 12.96 -1.62 -5.24
C ILE A 152 14.40 -1.98 -5.65
N GLN A 153 14.59 -2.93 -6.57
CA GLN A 153 15.91 -3.25 -7.11
C GLN A 153 16.46 -2.12 -7.98
N ALA A 154 15.60 -1.49 -8.79
CA ALA A 154 15.97 -0.32 -9.59
C ALA A 154 16.26 0.91 -8.72
N ASP A 155 15.54 1.08 -7.61
CA ASP A 155 15.82 2.10 -6.60
C ASP A 155 15.40 1.65 -5.20
N PRO A 156 16.35 1.30 -4.31
CA PRO A 156 16.06 0.85 -2.95
C PRO A 156 15.37 1.88 -2.06
N SER A 157 15.47 3.17 -2.40
CA SER A 157 14.83 4.27 -1.68
C SER A 157 13.39 4.55 -2.15
N PHE A 158 12.89 3.82 -3.17
CA PHE A 158 11.59 4.09 -3.76
C PHE A 158 10.43 3.63 -2.87
N VAL A 159 10.08 4.49 -1.91
CA VAL A 159 9.05 4.28 -0.88
C VAL A 159 7.72 3.73 -1.41
N PRO A 160 7.12 4.26 -2.51
CA PRO A 160 5.83 3.76 -3.00
C PRO A 160 5.85 2.25 -3.31
N ALA A 161 6.96 1.74 -3.85
CA ALA A 161 7.10 0.32 -4.14
C ALA A 161 7.28 -0.53 -2.87
N ALA A 162 8.03 -0.03 -1.87
CA ALA A 162 8.18 -0.72 -0.58
C ALA A 162 6.83 -0.84 0.16
N LEU A 163 6.03 0.23 0.15
CA LEU A 163 4.68 0.22 0.74
C LEU A 163 3.73 -0.71 -0.01
N ALA A 164 3.75 -0.70 -1.35
CA ALA A 164 2.92 -1.59 -2.15
C ALA A 164 3.30 -3.06 -1.98
N LEU A 165 4.61 -3.38 -1.94
CA LEU A 165 5.09 -4.72 -1.62
C LEU A 165 4.58 -5.18 -0.26
N ALA A 166 4.66 -4.33 0.77
CA ALA A 166 4.16 -4.64 2.10
C ALA A 166 2.65 -4.92 2.10
N GLY A 167 1.87 -4.14 1.36
CA GLY A 167 0.43 -4.36 1.18
C GLY A 167 0.12 -5.71 0.53
N VAL A 168 0.80 -6.04 -0.58
CA VAL A 168 0.64 -7.32 -1.27
C VAL A 168 1.05 -8.48 -0.37
N THR A 169 2.20 -8.40 0.31
CA THR A 169 2.68 -9.45 1.23
C THR A 169 1.70 -9.68 2.38
N LEU A 170 1.17 -8.62 3.00
CA LEU A 170 0.14 -8.73 4.05
C LEU A 170 -1.15 -9.37 3.51
N GLY A 171 -1.54 -9.04 2.27
CA GLY A 171 -2.69 -9.63 1.60
C GLY A 171 -2.50 -11.11 1.30
N LEU A 172 -1.36 -11.50 0.75
CA LEU A 172 -1.00 -12.89 0.46
C LEU A 172 -0.88 -13.73 1.72
N ARG A 173 -0.47 -13.11 2.84
CA ARG A 173 -0.10 -13.78 4.10
C ARG A 173 1.01 -14.82 3.90
N ASP A 174 1.87 -14.58 2.92
CA ASP A 174 3.01 -15.43 2.62
C ASP A 174 4.19 -15.01 3.49
N THR A 175 4.54 -15.85 4.48
CA THR A 175 5.64 -15.61 5.41
C THR A 175 7.00 -15.58 4.70
N ALA A 176 7.16 -16.28 3.57
CA ALA A 176 8.39 -16.23 2.78
C ALA A 176 8.60 -14.86 2.13
N LEU A 177 7.53 -14.11 1.86
CA LEU A 177 7.59 -12.74 1.33
C LEU A 177 7.71 -11.67 2.42
N MET A 178 7.53 -12.01 3.70
CA MET A 178 7.55 -11.06 4.82
C MET A 178 8.95 -10.51 5.11
N GLU A 179 9.97 -11.37 5.20
CA GLU A 179 11.34 -10.92 5.49
C GLU A 179 11.86 -9.95 4.41
N PRO A 180 11.75 -10.25 3.09
CA PRO A 180 12.21 -9.33 2.06
C PRO A 180 11.46 -7.98 2.08
N ALA A 181 10.17 -7.99 2.42
CA ALA A 181 9.37 -6.78 2.52
C ALA A 181 9.75 -5.93 3.75
N VAL A 182 10.03 -6.56 4.90
CA VAL A 182 10.56 -5.89 6.09
C VAL A 182 11.93 -5.27 5.80
N ALA A 183 12.82 -6.01 5.14
CA ALA A 183 14.14 -5.49 4.76
C ALA A 183 14.05 -4.29 3.81
N ALA A 184 13.12 -4.32 2.85
CA ALA A 184 12.87 -3.18 1.96
C ALA A 184 12.36 -1.94 2.71
N LEU A 185 11.41 -2.12 3.63
CA LEU A 185 10.89 -1.01 4.43
C LEU A 185 11.91 -0.47 5.44
N ARG A 186 12.81 -1.31 5.96
CA ARG A 186 13.92 -0.85 6.80
C ARG A 186 14.82 0.11 6.03
N ARG A 187 15.26 -0.25 4.83
CA ARG A 187 16.06 0.62 3.95
C ARG A 187 15.32 1.91 3.59
N ALA A 188 14.04 1.80 3.23
CA ALA A 188 13.21 2.98 2.95
C ALA A 188 13.07 3.93 4.16
N GLY A 189 13.12 3.37 5.38
CA GLY A 189 13.06 4.13 6.63
C GLY A 189 14.39 4.75 7.10
N GLU A 190 15.52 4.40 6.46
CA GLU A 190 16.84 5.00 6.73
C GLU A 190 17.00 6.35 6.03
N ALA A 191 16.17 6.66 5.02
CA ALA A 191 16.18 7.94 4.33
C ALA A 191 15.72 9.08 5.24
N THR A 192 16.44 10.21 5.20
CA THR A 192 16.05 11.44 5.92
C THR A 192 14.65 11.87 5.48
N GLY A 193 13.74 12.03 6.44
CA GLY A 193 12.35 12.41 6.16
C GLY A 193 11.46 11.27 5.67
N ALA A 194 11.84 10.00 5.91
CA ALA A 194 11.00 8.85 5.56
C ALA A 194 9.57 9.01 6.12
N PRO A 195 8.54 8.76 5.29
CA PRO A 195 7.15 8.99 5.70
C PRO A 195 6.70 8.01 6.78
N ALA A 196 5.78 8.46 7.63
CA ALA A 196 5.32 7.72 8.80
C ALA A 196 4.71 6.34 8.44
N GLU A 197 4.16 6.24 7.23
CA GLU A 197 3.58 5.06 6.60
C GLU A 197 4.59 3.92 6.44
N VAL A 198 5.86 4.21 6.18
CA VAL A 198 6.92 3.20 6.05
C VAL A 198 7.09 2.46 7.36
N PHE A 199 7.16 3.21 8.46
CA PHE A 199 7.28 2.64 9.79
C PHE A 199 6.01 1.89 10.20
N LEU A 200 4.82 2.40 9.85
CA LEU A 200 3.55 1.72 10.08
C LEU A 200 3.48 0.37 9.34
N ALA A 201 3.82 0.35 8.05
CA ALA A 201 3.80 -0.85 7.22
C ALA A 201 4.79 -1.91 7.74
N ARG A 202 5.99 -1.48 8.15
CA ARG A 202 7.01 -2.37 8.70
C ARG A 202 6.51 -3.09 9.95
N ARG A 203 5.92 -2.35 10.89
CA ARG A 203 5.42 -2.92 12.15
C ARG A 203 4.25 -3.87 11.94
N ARG A 204 3.39 -3.60 10.95
CA ARG A 204 2.32 -4.52 10.56
C ARG A 204 2.88 -5.87 10.07
N LEU A 205 3.94 -5.85 9.27
CA LEU A 205 4.63 -7.06 8.83
C LEU A 205 5.33 -7.77 9.98
N GLU A 206 6.04 -7.05 10.85
CA GLU A 206 6.71 -7.64 12.03
C GLU A 206 5.71 -8.35 12.96
N ARG A 207 4.53 -7.75 13.20
CA ARG A 207 3.44 -8.40 13.94
C ARG A 207 2.94 -9.67 13.24
N ALA A 208 2.74 -9.59 11.92
CA ALA A 208 2.29 -10.73 11.11
C ALA A 208 3.31 -11.88 11.15
N ALA A 209 4.61 -11.55 11.15
CA ALA A 209 5.72 -12.49 11.18
C ALA A 209 5.95 -13.17 12.55
N GLY A 210 5.27 -12.75 13.62
CA GLY A 210 5.43 -13.39 14.94
C GLY A 210 5.85 -12.45 16.07
N ASN A 211 6.44 -11.30 15.74
CA ASN A 211 7.21 -10.49 16.67
C ASN A 211 6.33 -9.45 17.40
N GLY A 212 5.43 -9.92 18.27
CA GLY A 212 4.44 -9.11 18.97
C GLY A 212 5.04 -8.00 19.85
N ASP A 213 6.10 -8.30 20.61
CA ASP A 213 6.75 -7.34 21.51
C ASP A 213 7.47 -6.23 20.73
N SER A 214 8.19 -6.60 19.67
CA SER A 214 8.81 -5.64 18.76
C SER A 214 7.77 -4.73 18.10
N ALA A 215 6.65 -5.29 17.65
CA ALA A 215 5.57 -4.52 17.06
C ALA A 215 4.96 -3.54 18.08
N ARG A 216 4.76 -3.96 19.34
CA ARG A 216 4.25 -3.11 20.41
C ARG A 216 5.16 -1.90 20.65
N ALA A 217 6.44 -2.14 20.96
CA ALA A 217 7.40 -1.07 21.24
C ALA A 217 7.48 -0.08 20.06
N ALA A 218 7.38 -0.60 18.84
CA ALA A 218 7.43 0.21 17.64
C ALA A 218 6.16 1.07 17.47
N PHE A 219 4.95 0.56 17.75
CA PHE A 219 3.72 1.37 17.73
C PHE A 219 3.67 2.42 18.85
N GLU A 220 4.25 2.13 20.02
CA GLU A 220 4.43 3.14 21.06
C GLU A 220 5.33 4.29 20.57
N ARG A 221 6.46 3.97 19.91
CA ARG A 221 7.32 5.00 19.28
C ARG A 221 6.62 5.79 18.17
N TYR A 222 5.75 5.15 17.38
CA TYR A 222 4.94 5.83 16.35
C TYR A 222 4.07 6.93 16.96
N LEU A 223 3.42 6.62 18.07
CA LEU A 223 2.56 7.56 18.78
C LEU A 223 3.37 8.69 19.42
N THR A 224 4.52 8.39 20.03
CA THR A 224 5.40 9.40 20.62
C THR A 224 5.99 10.35 19.57
N ALA A 225 6.22 9.88 18.34
CA ALA A 225 6.73 10.69 17.25
C ALA A 225 5.66 11.53 16.53
N GLY A 226 4.43 11.61 17.07
CA GLY A 226 3.34 12.39 16.46
C GLY A 226 2.68 11.73 15.25
N GLY A 227 2.84 10.41 15.08
CA GLY A 227 2.10 9.66 14.05
C GLY A 227 0.58 9.79 14.23
N ASN A 228 -0.19 9.46 13.18
CA ASN A 228 -1.65 9.48 13.19
C ASN A 228 -2.20 8.72 14.41
N ARG A 229 -2.67 9.47 15.40
CA ARG A 229 -2.97 8.94 16.73
C ARG A 229 -4.10 7.91 16.72
N PRO A 230 -5.26 8.16 16.07
CA PRO A 230 -6.32 7.15 15.91
C PRO A 230 -5.83 5.84 15.29
N LEU A 231 -5.02 5.92 14.24
CA LEU A 231 -4.49 4.74 13.56
C LEU A 231 -3.47 3.99 14.44
N GLY A 232 -2.59 4.73 15.11
CA GLY A 232 -1.65 4.14 16.08
C GLY A 232 -2.35 3.46 17.24
N TYR A 233 -3.45 4.02 17.75
CA TYR A 233 -4.28 3.39 18.76
C TYR A 233 -4.89 2.07 18.30
N LEU A 234 -5.45 2.02 17.09
CA LEU A 234 -5.98 0.77 16.52
C LEU A 234 -4.87 -0.29 16.39
N GLU A 235 -3.70 0.07 15.88
CA GLU A 235 -2.61 -0.89 15.70
C GLU A 235 -2.01 -1.39 17.02
N LEU A 236 -1.88 -0.52 18.01
CA LEU A 236 -1.42 -0.89 19.35
C LEU A 236 -2.47 -1.77 20.05
N ALA A 237 -3.76 -1.43 19.91
CA ALA A 237 -4.86 -2.24 20.43
C ALA A 237 -4.88 -3.64 19.81
N ARG A 238 -4.81 -3.76 18.47
CA ARG A 238 -4.67 -5.06 17.76
C ARG A 238 -3.58 -5.93 18.34
N THR A 239 -2.42 -5.33 18.59
CA THR A 239 -1.22 -6.03 19.06
C THR A 239 -1.38 -6.51 20.50
N ARG A 240 -1.83 -5.62 21.40
CA ARG A 240 -1.98 -5.93 22.83
C ARG A 240 -3.20 -6.84 23.12
N LEU A 241 -4.33 -6.63 22.44
CA LEU A 241 -5.53 -7.48 22.57
C LEU A 241 -5.25 -8.91 22.10
N ALA A 242 -4.48 -9.10 21.03
CA ALA A 242 -4.05 -10.42 20.59
C ALA A 242 -3.15 -11.12 21.63
N GLY A 243 -2.38 -10.35 22.41
CA GLY A 243 -1.64 -10.81 23.58
C GLY A 243 -2.47 -11.00 24.86
N GLY A 244 -3.78 -10.73 24.82
CA GLY A 244 -4.70 -10.93 25.95
C GLY A 244 -4.84 -9.74 26.93
N ASP A 245 -4.20 -8.61 26.64
CA ASP A 245 -4.19 -7.44 27.53
C ASP A 245 -5.51 -6.67 27.50
N ALA A 246 -6.27 -6.71 28.60
CA ALA A 246 -7.54 -6.01 28.76
C ALA A 246 -7.42 -4.48 28.73
N GLN A 247 -6.27 -3.92 29.16
CA GLN A 247 -6.09 -2.46 29.20
C GLN A 247 -6.04 -1.85 27.80
N ALA A 248 -5.79 -2.68 26.78
CA ALA A 248 -5.78 -2.26 25.39
C ALA A 248 -7.17 -1.93 24.84
N GLU A 249 -8.25 -2.32 25.52
CA GLU A 249 -9.63 -1.93 25.15
C GLU A 249 -9.81 -0.40 25.18
N ARG A 250 -9.15 0.30 26.11
CA ARG A 250 -9.20 1.76 26.16
C ARG A 250 -8.65 2.39 24.89
N LEU A 251 -7.55 1.86 24.36
CA LEU A 251 -6.95 2.30 23.09
C LEU A 251 -7.88 1.98 21.92
N TYR A 252 -8.45 0.78 21.91
CA TYR A 252 -9.40 0.35 20.88
C TYR A 252 -10.58 1.32 20.78
N TYR A 253 -11.24 1.65 21.89
CA TYR A 253 -12.38 2.56 21.86
C TYR A 253 -11.98 4.03 21.67
N ALA A 254 -10.83 4.47 22.17
CA ALA A 254 -10.33 5.82 21.94
C ALA A 254 -10.00 6.07 20.46
N GLY A 255 -9.40 5.09 19.76
CA GLY A 255 -9.15 5.18 18.32
C GLY A 255 -10.45 5.19 17.51
N ALA A 256 -11.43 4.37 17.90
CA ALA A 256 -12.72 4.28 17.22
C ALA A 256 -13.59 5.53 17.36
N ALA A 257 -13.37 6.32 18.41
CA ALA A 257 -14.05 7.58 18.64
C ALA A 257 -13.60 8.71 17.69
N SER A 258 -12.57 8.47 16.87
CA SER A 258 -12.08 9.41 15.87
C SER A 258 -12.87 9.35 14.56
N GLU A 259 -12.76 10.40 13.76
CA GLU A 259 -13.24 10.45 12.37
C GLU A 259 -12.14 10.16 11.34
N ASP A 260 -10.94 9.79 11.80
CA ASP A 260 -9.83 9.41 10.92
C ASP A 260 -10.21 8.25 10.00
N SER A 261 -10.18 8.51 8.69
CA SER A 261 -10.67 7.58 7.67
C SER A 261 -9.87 6.28 7.62
N ALA A 262 -8.55 6.36 7.83
CA ALA A 262 -7.66 5.20 7.83
C ALA A 262 -7.92 4.28 9.03
N ALA A 263 -8.10 4.85 10.23
CA ALA A 263 -8.48 4.12 11.42
C ALA A 263 -9.87 3.49 11.24
N VAL A 264 -10.87 4.27 10.82
CA VAL A 264 -12.25 3.79 10.61
C VAL A 264 -12.30 2.63 9.61
N ALA A 265 -11.60 2.73 8.48
CA ALA A 265 -11.49 1.65 7.50
C ALA A 265 -10.87 0.39 8.13
N GLY A 266 -9.87 0.57 9.01
CA GLY A 266 -9.26 -0.52 9.77
C GLY A 266 -10.24 -1.24 10.71
N TYR A 267 -11.02 -0.51 11.50
CA TYR A 267 -12.05 -1.08 12.37
C TYR A 267 -13.11 -1.83 11.54
N ARG A 268 -13.58 -1.23 10.45
CA ARG A 268 -14.56 -1.83 9.55
C ARG A 268 -14.06 -3.16 8.97
N ALA A 269 -12.79 -3.21 8.56
CA ALA A 269 -12.18 -4.40 8.00
C ALA A 269 -12.03 -5.54 9.03
N ASP A 270 -11.69 -5.22 10.28
CA ASP A 270 -11.65 -6.24 11.34
C ASP A 270 -13.06 -6.76 11.68
N LEU A 271 -14.05 -5.87 11.74
CA LEU A 271 -15.45 -6.25 11.99
C LEU A 271 -16.05 -7.13 10.89
N ALA A 272 -15.76 -6.84 9.62
CA ALA A 272 -16.34 -7.53 8.47
C ALA A 272 -16.09 -9.05 8.46
N VAL A 273 -15.14 -9.54 9.27
CA VAL A 273 -14.87 -10.98 9.43
C VAL A 273 -15.95 -11.68 10.27
N VAL A 274 -16.67 -10.96 11.13
CA VAL A 274 -17.60 -11.53 12.13
C VAL A 274 -18.96 -10.81 12.22
N ALA A 275 -19.10 -9.65 11.59
CA ALA A 275 -20.30 -8.84 11.61
C ALA A 275 -21.20 -9.15 10.39
N ALA A 276 -22.51 -9.12 10.58
CA ALA A 276 -23.48 -9.16 9.51
C ALA A 276 -23.50 -7.85 8.70
N ASP A 277 -24.03 -7.88 7.48
CA ASP A 277 -24.12 -6.69 6.62
C ASP A 277 -24.89 -5.54 7.28
N SER A 278 -25.96 -5.83 8.02
CA SER A 278 -26.73 -4.83 8.76
C SER A 278 -25.93 -4.17 9.88
N GLU A 279 -25.08 -4.94 10.58
CA GLU A 279 -24.16 -4.43 11.60
C GLU A 279 -23.07 -3.55 10.97
N LEU A 280 -22.58 -3.91 9.78
CA LEU A 280 -21.61 -3.08 9.05
C LEU A 280 -22.24 -1.78 8.57
N VAL A 281 -23.48 -1.80 8.08
CA VAL A 281 -24.22 -0.58 7.71
C VAL A 281 -24.42 0.32 8.93
N GLN A 282 -24.73 -0.25 10.10
CA GLN A 282 -24.85 0.54 11.34
C GLN A 282 -23.52 1.13 11.79
N PHE A 283 -22.42 0.37 11.67
CA PHE A 283 -21.07 0.87 11.90
C PHE A 283 -20.75 2.06 10.97
N ASP A 284 -21.04 1.92 9.68
CA ASP A 284 -20.76 2.92 8.64
C ASP A 284 -21.57 4.22 8.86
N ARG A 285 -22.75 4.12 9.48
CA ARG A 285 -23.57 5.28 9.88
C ARG A 285 -23.09 5.96 11.16
N SER A 286 -22.44 5.22 12.06
CA SER A 286 -21.98 5.74 13.35
C SER A 286 -20.76 6.62 13.17
N ARG A 287 -20.69 7.75 13.90
CA ARG A 287 -19.57 8.71 13.82
C ARG A 287 -19.00 9.06 15.19
N GLY A 288 -17.74 9.50 15.20
CA GLY A 288 -17.03 9.94 16.40
C GLY A 288 -17.28 9.06 17.64
N PRO A 289 -17.65 9.65 18.80
CA PRO A 289 -17.98 8.92 20.02
C PRO A 289 -19.09 7.87 19.88
N GLU A 290 -20.09 8.08 19.01
CA GLU A 290 -21.18 7.13 18.80
C GLU A 290 -20.67 5.81 18.23
N ARG A 291 -19.65 5.85 17.37
CA ARG A 291 -19.00 4.64 16.84
C ARG A 291 -18.33 3.83 17.93
N ALA A 292 -17.62 4.50 18.86
CA ALA A 292 -17.03 3.83 20.00
C ALA A 292 -18.10 3.19 20.89
N GLN A 293 -19.23 3.85 21.12
CA GLN A 293 -20.35 3.27 21.86
C GLN A 293 -21.01 2.09 21.12
N TYR A 294 -21.19 2.20 19.80
CA TYR A 294 -21.68 1.12 18.96
C TYR A 294 -20.78 -0.11 19.10
N LEU A 295 -19.46 0.05 18.98
CA LEU A 295 -18.50 -1.03 19.16
C LEU A 295 -18.53 -1.62 20.57
N ARG A 296 -18.69 -0.81 21.62
CA ARG A 296 -18.85 -1.31 22.99
C ARG A 296 -20.07 -2.23 23.08
N ARG A 297 -21.24 -1.76 22.62
CA ARG A 297 -22.46 -2.57 22.58
C ARG A 297 -22.29 -3.85 21.76
N PHE A 298 -21.66 -3.75 20.59
CA PHE A 298 -21.40 -4.88 19.70
C PHE A 298 -20.63 -6.00 20.40
N TRP A 299 -19.55 -5.66 21.13
CA TRP A 299 -18.73 -6.64 21.84
C TRP A 299 -19.38 -7.13 23.13
N THR A 300 -19.93 -6.23 23.94
CA THR A 300 -20.60 -6.60 25.21
C THR A 300 -21.83 -7.47 24.99
N ASN A 301 -22.61 -7.23 23.93
CA ASN A 301 -23.74 -8.11 23.59
C ASN A 301 -23.27 -9.53 23.28
N ARG A 302 -22.15 -9.69 22.56
CA ARG A 302 -21.58 -11.01 22.26
C ARG A 302 -20.99 -11.68 23.50
N ASP A 303 -20.32 -10.93 24.38
CA ASP A 303 -19.88 -11.46 25.67
C ASP A 303 -21.07 -12.01 26.46
N ARG A 304 -22.17 -11.24 26.55
CA ARG A 304 -23.38 -11.63 27.29
C ARG A 304 -24.08 -12.85 26.70
N ILE A 305 -24.24 -12.92 25.38
CA ILE A 305 -24.86 -14.06 24.70
C ILE A 305 -24.06 -15.35 24.94
N GLU A 306 -22.73 -15.26 24.97
CA GLU A 306 -21.84 -16.39 25.21
C GLU A 306 -21.51 -16.62 26.70
N MET A 307 -22.16 -15.90 27.63
CA MET A 307 -21.91 -15.95 29.08
C MET A 307 -20.43 -15.75 29.48
N ARG A 308 -19.74 -14.85 28.78
CA ARG A 308 -18.32 -14.53 29.00
C ARG A 308 -18.13 -13.27 29.83
N ALA A 309 -16.93 -13.13 30.41
CA ALA A 309 -16.57 -11.88 31.07
C ALA A 309 -16.47 -10.73 30.05
N THR A 310 -16.73 -9.51 30.52
CA THR A 310 -16.69 -8.31 29.67
C THR A 310 -15.32 -8.16 28.98
N GLY A 311 -15.35 -7.91 27.66
CA GLY A 311 -14.17 -7.68 26.85
C GLY A 311 -13.45 -8.94 26.37
N GLU A 312 -13.91 -10.14 26.76
CA GLU A 312 -13.30 -11.40 26.31
C GLU A 312 -13.45 -11.62 24.81
N ARG A 313 -14.63 -11.33 24.23
CA ARG A 313 -14.87 -11.51 22.79
C ARG A 313 -14.01 -10.61 21.93
N LEU A 314 -13.76 -9.38 22.36
CA LEU A 314 -12.86 -8.46 21.67
C LEU A 314 -11.42 -8.98 21.66
N ARG A 315 -10.92 -9.44 22.82
CA ARG A 315 -9.58 -10.04 22.93
C ARG A 315 -9.46 -11.34 22.14
N GLU A 316 -10.45 -12.22 22.26
CA GLU A 316 -10.51 -13.46 21.49
C GLU A 316 -10.53 -13.19 19.98
N HIS A 317 -11.32 -12.22 19.52
CA HIS A 317 -11.38 -11.84 18.12
C HIS A 317 -9.99 -11.47 17.59
N TYR A 318 -9.24 -10.62 18.29
CA TYR A 318 -7.89 -10.24 17.85
C TYR A 318 -6.87 -11.39 17.93
N ARG A 319 -6.98 -12.28 18.93
CA ARG A 319 -6.17 -13.50 18.99
C ARG A 319 -6.44 -14.41 17.79
N ARG A 320 -7.73 -14.62 17.46
CA ARG A 320 -8.17 -15.43 16.30
C ARG A 320 -7.74 -14.79 14.99
N LEU A 321 -7.83 -13.47 14.84
CA LEU A 321 -7.34 -12.76 13.65
C LEU A 321 -5.83 -12.91 13.49
N LEU A 322 -5.04 -12.77 14.56
CA LEU A 322 -3.60 -12.96 14.51
C LEU A 322 -3.24 -14.41 14.14
N HIS A 323 -3.89 -15.38 14.79
CA HIS A 323 -3.72 -16.79 14.45
C HIS A 323 -4.06 -17.06 12.98
N ALA A 324 -5.21 -16.58 12.51
CA ALA A 324 -5.62 -16.79 11.13
C ALA A 324 -4.66 -16.15 10.11
N ARG A 325 -4.07 -14.99 10.43
CA ARG A 325 -3.07 -14.33 9.59
C ARG A 325 -1.74 -15.08 9.53
N ARG A 326 -1.37 -15.81 10.59
CA ARG A 326 -0.13 -16.59 10.66
C ARG A 326 -0.25 -17.96 10.01
N HIS A 327 -1.40 -18.62 10.17
CA HIS A 327 -1.56 -20.04 9.83
C HIS A 327 -2.38 -20.28 8.57
N PHE A 328 -3.15 -19.31 8.08
CA PHE A 328 -3.95 -19.47 6.86
C PHE A 328 -3.57 -18.43 5.81
N ALA A 329 -2.89 -18.89 4.75
CA ALA A 329 -2.76 -18.15 3.51
C ALA A 329 -4.15 -17.93 2.90
N LEU A 330 -4.39 -16.75 2.30
CA LEU A 330 -5.68 -16.50 1.65
C LEU A 330 -5.80 -17.40 0.41
N THR A 331 -6.65 -18.42 0.49
CA THR A 331 -7.19 -19.13 -0.67
C THR A 331 -8.61 -18.63 -0.91
N VAL A 332 -8.84 -17.99 -2.07
CA VAL A 332 -10.22 -17.78 -2.54
C VAL A 332 -10.63 -19.09 -3.19
N SER A 333 -11.40 -19.90 -2.47
CA SER A 333 -11.99 -21.14 -2.99
C SER A 333 -13.39 -20.86 -3.52
N ARG A 334 -13.60 -21.07 -4.82
CA ARG A 334 -14.92 -21.13 -5.44
C ARG A 334 -15.11 -22.48 -6.10
N ARG A 335 -16.06 -23.25 -5.57
CA ARG A 335 -16.52 -24.54 -6.12
C ARG A 335 -17.91 -24.33 -6.71
N PHE A 336 -18.12 -24.85 -7.91
CA PHE A 336 -19.45 -24.94 -8.49
C PHE A 336 -20.08 -26.24 -7.98
N TYR A 337 -21.18 -26.11 -7.25
CA TYR A 337 -22.08 -27.23 -6.98
C TYR A 337 -23.25 -27.06 -7.94
N GLY A 338 -23.18 -27.77 -9.06
CA GLY A 338 -24.24 -27.85 -10.07
C GLY A 338 -25.18 -28.99 -9.76
#